data_AF-A0A2D5P8S3-F1
#
_entry.id   AF-A0A2D5P8S3-F1
#
_cell.length_a   1.000
_cell.length_b   1.000
_cell.length_c   1.000
_cell.angle_alpha   90.00
_cell.angle_beta   90.00
_cell.angle_gamma   90.00
#
_symmetry.space_group_name_H-M   'P 1'
#
loop_
_entity.id
_entity.type
_entity.pdbx_description
1 polymer ?
#
loop_
_entity_poly.entity_id
_entity_poly.type
_entity_poly.pdbx_seq_one_letter_code
_entity_poly.pdbx_strand_id
1 'polypeptide(L)' 'RDFRAGDIRHSNANIDQAKELLGYEPTHNLEEGLKESLEWYINDIKGNK' A
#
# COMPACT_ATOMS: atom_id res chain seq x y z
N ARG A 1 9.31 21.99 1.82
CA ARG A 1 9.82 21.25 0.64
C ARG A 1 8.66 21.11 -0.33
N ASP A 2 8.89 21.44 -1.59
CA ASP A 2 7.84 21.44 -2.63
C ASP A 2 7.76 20.11 -3.39
N PHE A 3 6.68 19.95 -4.17
CA PHE A 3 6.49 18.83 -5.09
C PHE A 3 7.66 18.72 -6.06
N ARG A 4 8.10 17.49 -6.36
CA ARG A 4 9.13 17.27 -7.38
C ARG A 4 8.53 17.52 -8.76
N ALA A 5 9.37 17.89 -9.71
CA ALA A 5 8.97 18.00 -11.11
C ALA A 5 8.40 16.66 -11.59
N GLY A 6 7.16 16.68 -12.08
CA GLY A 6 6.43 15.49 -12.56
C GLY A 6 5.63 14.73 -11.50
N ASP A 7 5.59 15.16 -10.23
CA ASP A 7 4.76 14.50 -9.22
C ASP A 7 3.25 14.68 -9.53
N ILE A 8 2.50 13.58 -9.46
CA ILE A 8 1.03 13.61 -9.53
C ILE A 8 0.47 14.04 -8.16
N ARG A 9 -0.44 15.01 -8.16
CA ARG A 9 -0.97 15.61 -6.93
C ARG A 9 -2.05 14.76 -6.22
N HIS A 10 -2.94 14.14 -6.99
CA HIS A 10 -4.01 13.30 -6.46
C HIS A 10 -4.10 12.01 -7.26
N SER A 11 -4.19 10.88 -6.56
CA SER A 11 -4.26 9.55 -7.18
C SER A 11 -5.25 8.71 -6.39
N ASN A 12 -6.37 8.34 -7.01
CA ASN A 12 -7.38 7.46 -6.44
C ASN A 12 -7.87 6.52 -7.56
N ALA A 13 -7.68 5.22 -7.39
CA ALA A 13 -8.01 4.22 -8.39
C ALA A 13 -9.49 3.79 -8.26
N ASN A 14 -10.20 3.74 -9.38
CA ASN A 14 -11.40 2.92 -9.48
C ASN A 14 -10.97 1.48 -9.80
N ILE A 15 -11.44 0.53 -8.98
CA ILE A 15 -11.09 -0.90 -9.09
C ILE A 15 -12.29 -1.79 -9.46
N ASP A 16 -13.41 -1.19 -9.89
CA ASP A 16 -14.67 -1.90 -10.14
C ASP A 16 -14.51 -2.98 -11.20
N GLN A 17 -13.76 -2.72 -12.28
CA GLN A 17 -13.49 -3.72 -13.32
C GLN A 17 -12.74 -4.95 -12.78
N ALA A 18 -11.80 -4.78 -11.85
CA ALA A 18 -11.07 -5.90 -11.26
C ALA A 18 -12.01 -6.75 -10.38
N LYS A 19 -12.91 -6.10 -9.65
CA LYS A 19 -13.95 -6.78 -8.86
C LYS A 19 -14.89 -7.58 -9.75
N GLU A 20 -15.42 -6.95 -10.80
CA GLU A 20 -16.42 -7.55 -11.69
C GLU A 20 -15.86 -8.68 -12.55
N LEU A 21 -14.68 -8.48 -13.14
CA LEU A 21 -14.14 -9.41 -14.14
C LEU A 21 -13.31 -10.53 -13.52
N LEU A 22 -12.68 -10.27 -12.37
CA LEU A 22 -11.71 -11.19 -11.76
C LEU A 22 -12.13 -11.66 -10.36
N GLY A 23 -13.24 -11.15 -9.82
CA GLY A 23 -13.65 -11.44 -8.44
C GLY A 23 -12.63 -10.91 -7.41
N TYR A 24 -11.91 -9.85 -7.75
CA TYR A 24 -10.91 -9.29 -6.85
C TYR A 24 -11.57 -8.70 -5.59
N GLU A 25 -11.21 -9.21 -4.41
CA GLU A 25 -11.68 -8.72 -3.12
C GLU A 25 -10.47 -8.17 -2.33
N PRO A 26 -10.34 -6.85 -2.13
CA PRO A 26 -9.27 -6.28 -1.32
C PRO A 26 -9.36 -6.79 0.12
N THR A 27 -8.28 -7.37 0.62
CA THR A 27 -8.24 -7.96 1.97
C THR A 27 -7.68 -7.04 3.03
N HIS A 28 -6.94 -6.01 2.64
CA HIS A 28 -6.26 -5.10 3.56
C HIS A 28 -6.55 -3.65 3.17
N ASN A 29 -6.77 -2.82 4.19
CA ASN A 29 -6.67 -1.38 4.07
C ASN A 29 -5.24 -0.90 4.36
N LEU A 30 -5.02 0.41 4.26
CA LEU A 30 -3.68 1.01 4.45
C LEU A 30 -3.11 0.76 5.85
N GLU A 31 -3.94 0.85 6.90
CA GLU A 31 -3.49 0.71 8.28
C GLU A 31 -3.03 -0.72 8.58
N GLU A 32 -3.81 -1.71 8.14
CA GLU A 32 -3.49 -3.13 8.29
C GLU A 32 -2.17 -3.47 7.59
N GLY A 33 -2.04 -3.08 6.32
CA GLY A 33 -0.81 -3.30 5.56
C GLY A 33 0.41 -2.57 6.12
N LEU A 34 0.22 -1.37 6.69
CA LEU A 34 1.31 -0.62 7.32
C LEU A 34 1.80 -1.30 8.59
N LYS A 35 0.88 -1.84 9.41
CA LYS A 35 1.23 -2.56 10.63
C LYS A 35 2.11 -3.77 10.32
N GLU A 36 1.69 -4.64 9.40
CA GLU A 36 2.47 -5.83 9.00
C GLU A 36 3.84 -5.44 8.45
N SER A 37 3.88 -4.41 7.61
CA SER A 37 5.13 -3.90 7.05
C SER A 37 6.08 -3.42 8.15
N LEU A 38 5.58 -2.63 9.12
CA LEU A 38 6.40 -2.11 10.22
C LEU A 38 6.94 -3.22 11.11
N GLU A 39 6.13 -4.23 11.41
CA GLU A 39 6.59 -5.41 12.16
C GLU A 39 7.76 -6.09 11.45
N TRP A 40 7.67 -6.29 10.13
CA TRP A 40 8.77 -6.83 9.34
C TRP A 40 10.02 -5.95 9.39
N TYR A 41 9.90 -4.64 9.16
CA TYR A 41 11.04 -3.71 9.17
C TYR A 41 11.72 -3.66 10.53
N ILE A 42 10.96 -3.67 11.62
CA ILE A 42 11.52 -3.68 12.98
C ILE A 42 12.33 -4.95 13.23
N ASN A 43 11.85 -6.10 12.77
CA ASN A 43 12.56 -7.38 12.93
C ASN A 43 13.84 -7.42 12.08
N ASP A 44 13.78 -6.95 10.83
CA ASP A 44 14.94 -6.88 9.93
C ASP A 44 16.03 -5.96 10.48
N ILE A 45 15.67 -4.75 10.93
CA ILE A 45 16.61 -3.78 11.52
C ILE A 45 17.22 -4.29 12.83
N LYS A 46 16.47 -5.07 13.62
CA LYS A 46 16.98 -5.69 14.86
C LYS A 46 17.85 -6.92 14.61
N GLY A 47 17.95 -7.40 13.37
CA GLY A 47 18.72 -8.61 13.02
C GLY A 47 18.08 -9.91 13.50
N ASN A 48 16.77 -9.91 13.78
CA ASN A 48 16.04 -11.06 14.33
C ASN A 48 15.56 -12.04 13.23
N LYS A 49 16.33 -12.19 12.13
CA LYS A 49 16.01 -13.18 11.08
C LYS A 49 16.24 -14.60 11.58
#